data_AF-A0A933F436-F1
#
_entry.id   AF-A0A933F436-F1
#
_cell.length_a   1.000
_cell.length_b   1.000
_cell.length_c   1.000
_cell.angle_alpha   90.00
_cell.angle_beta   90.00
_cell.angle_gamma   90.00
#
_symmetry.space_group_name_H-M   'P 1'
#
loop_
_entity.id
_entity.type
_entity.pdbx_description
1 polymer ?
#
loop_
_entity_poly.entity_id
_entity_poly.type
_entity_poly.pdbx_seq_one_letter_code
_entity_poly.pdbx_strand_id
1 'polypeptide(L)'
;MTWEPLLDKLASDRTSGAQELTRLVSLILSRYLRGEAVGEGSADRLRLFTRRILDAQPAMAPIITLLNQLWLRLEQIGGLGAARSAIVAELEQMTLETELRLDRLAEVCSDRLPEGSTILAHSYSSTVLRALLAAHEAGKGIRILCSEGRPALEGVRLAEALAAAAAPVQLCADAALPALVAEADLVLVGADAVVETGAINKIGTYPLALAAKAMGRPFYIAASLNKLLPPSLEPLLRIPDRPPGEIWEGKLEKLKVYNRYFEVTPLSMITGVITEEGLWSIRKLRPALSKTPASVTMARLAQEEAANTHLSSMGAPGAPTPAGDDRPSPSMDS
;
A
#
# COMPACT_ATOMS: atom_id res chain seq x y z
N MET A 1 -0.22 3.91 -30.57
CA MET A 1 0.94 3.38 -29.82
C MET A 1 0.53 2.11 -29.13
N THR A 2 1.39 1.10 -29.10
CA THR A 2 1.17 -0.21 -28.47
C THR A 2 1.26 -0.11 -26.94
N TRP A 3 0.86 -1.16 -26.20
CA TRP A 3 0.76 -1.14 -24.72
C TRP A 3 2.00 -1.74 -24.04
N GLU A 4 2.78 -2.55 -24.74
CA GLU A 4 3.93 -3.31 -24.25
C GLU A 4 4.99 -2.42 -23.59
N PRO A 5 5.45 -1.30 -24.21
CA PRO A 5 6.46 -0.45 -23.57
C PRO A 5 5.96 0.22 -22.28
N LEU A 6 4.64 0.43 -22.16
CA LEU A 6 4.06 0.99 -20.95
C LEU A 6 4.03 -0.06 -19.82
N LEU A 7 3.81 -1.33 -20.14
CA LEU A 7 3.88 -2.41 -19.17
C LEU A 7 5.30 -2.60 -18.65
N ASP A 8 6.30 -2.52 -19.52
CA ASP A 8 7.71 -2.57 -19.10
C ASP A 8 8.06 -1.39 -18.18
N LYS A 9 7.57 -0.18 -18.53
CA LYS A 9 7.68 1.00 -17.66
C LYS A 9 7.05 0.71 -16.30
N LEU A 10 5.80 0.24 -16.25
CA LEU A 10 5.10 -0.11 -15.01
C LEU A 10 5.90 -1.12 -14.17
N ALA A 11 6.45 -2.16 -14.79
CA ALA A 11 7.20 -3.21 -14.11
C ALA A 11 8.54 -2.72 -13.55
N SER A 12 9.17 -1.73 -14.19
CA SER A 12 10.44 -1.12 -13.76
C SER A 12 10.29 0.03 -12.77
N ASP A 13 9.08 0.61 -12.62
CA ASP A 13 8.86 1.80 -11.81
C ASP A 13 9.00 1.52 -10.30
N ARG A 14 9.86 2.29 -9.64
CA ARG A 14 10.13 2.20 -8.19
C ARG A 14 9.92 3.53 -7.46
N THR A 15 9.48 4.56 -8.17
CA THR A 15 9.49 5.94 -7.69
C THR A 15 8.12 6.56 -7.68
N SER A 16 7.25 6.18 -8.62
CA SER A 16 5.90 6.73 -8.72
C SER A 16 5.01 6.20 -7.61
N GLY A 17 4.11 7.07 -7.11
CA GLY A 17 3.13 6.68 -6.11
C GLY A 17 2.02 5.81 -6.71
N ALA A 18 1.24 5.14 -5.85
CA ALA A 18 0.16 4.24 -6.26
C ALA A 18 -0.84 4.85 -7.27
N GLN A 19 -1.06 6.16 -7.22
CA GLN A 19 -1.99 6.88 -8.08
C GLN A 19 -1.47 7.07 -9.51
N GLU A 20 -0.21 7.46 -9.65
CA GLU A 20 0.47 7.55 -10.94
C GLU A 20 0.53 6.18 -11.61
N LEU A 21 0.84 5.13 -10.84
CA LEU A 21 0.85 3.75 -11.34
C LEU A 21 -0.55 3.28 -11.75
N THR A 22 -1.60 3.62 -10.99
CA THR A 22 -3.00 3.29 -11.34
C THR A 22 -3.44 3.99 -12.63
N ARG A 23 -3.08 5.26 -12.82
CA ARG A 23 -3.27 5.99 -14.09
C ARG A 23 -2.57 5.31 -15.25
N LEU A 24 -1.32 4.88 -15.06
CA LEU A 24 -0.56 4.15 -16.07
C LEU A 24 -1.23 2.81 -16.41
N VAL A 25 -1.71 2.06 -15.41
CA VAL A 25 -2.47 0.82 -15.61
C VAL A 25 -3.75 1.06 -16.38
N SER A 26 -4.51 2.11 -16.04
CA SER A 26 -5.72 2.49 -16.80
C SER A 26 -5.40 2.76 -18.27
N LEU A 27 -4.32 3.48 -18.55
CA LEU A 27 -3.85 3.71 -19.92
C LEU A 27 -3.43 2.42 -20.64
N ILE A 28 -2.72 1.52 -19.95
CA ILE A 28 -2.31 0.20 -20.46
C ILE A 28 -3.54 -0.63 -20.83
N LEU A 29 -4.51 -0.73 -19.90
CA LEU A 29 -5.77 -1.46 -20.09
C LEU A 29 -6.56 -0.88 -21.27
N SER A 30 -6.72 0.44 -21.33
CA SER A 30 -7.43 1.10 -22.42
C SER A 30 -6.79 0.84 -23.78
N ARG A 31 -5.45 0.83 -23.88
CA ARG A 31 -4.75 0.50 -25.12
C ARG A 31 -4.88 -0.97 -25.50
N TYR A 32 -4.72 -1.87 -24.53
CA TYR A 32 -4.91 -3.31 -24.72
C TYR A 32 -6.32 -3.60 -25.26
N LEU A 33 -7.35 -3.12 -24.56
CA LEU A 33 -8.74 -3.34 -24.94
C LEU A 33 -9.06 -2.78 -26.34
N ARG A 34 -8.59 -1.58 -26.69
CA ARG A 34 -8.82 -1.01 -28.02
C ARG A 34 -8.16 -1.81 -29.15
N GLY A 35 -6.98 -2.40 -28.89
CA GLY A 35 -6.21 -3.16 -29.87
C GLY A 35 -6.59 -4.65 -29.98
N GLU A 36 -7.20 -5.21 -28.94
CA GLU A 36 -7.46 -6.64 -28.86
C GLU A 36 -8.61 -7.08 -29.79
N ALA A 37 -8.39 -8.18 -30.52
CA ALA A 37 -9.42 -8.82 -31.33
C ALA A 37 -10.47 -9.48 -30.43
N VAL A 38 -11.75 -9.17 -30.68
CA VAL A 38 -12.87 -9.74 -29.92
C VAL A 38 -13.38 -11.01 -30.60
N GLY A 39 -13.39 -12.11 -29.85
CA GLY A 39 -13.84 -13.42 -30.30
C GLY A 39 -13.67 -14.50 -29.22
N GLU A 40 -13.66 -15.76 -29.63
CA GLU A 40 -13.41 -16.89 -28.73
C GLU A 40 -12.04 -16.75 -28.03
N GLY A 41 -11.99 -17.09 -26.74
CA GLY A 41 -10.78 -16.96 -25.91
C GLY A 41 -10.38 -15.54 -25.50
N SER A 42 -11.17 -14.50 -25.82
CA SER A 42 -10.83 -13.11 -25.43
C SER A 42 -10.76 -12.93 -23.91
N ALA A 43 -11.65 -13.59 -23.17
CA ALA A 43 -11.65 -13.56 -21.71
C ALA A 43 -10.36 -14.19 -21.14
N ASP A 44 -9.90 -15.32 -21.70
CA ASP A 44 -8.67 -15.97 -21.24
C ASP A 44 -7.43 -15.13 -21.54
N ARG A 45 -7.36 -14.50 -22.73
CA ARG A 45 -6.26 -13.57 -23.05
C ARG A 45 -6.24 -12.37 -22.11
N LEU A 46 -7.40 -11.77 -21.82
CA LEU A 46 -7.50 -10.68 -20.86
C LEU A 46 -7.15 -11.11 -19.43
N ARG A 47 -7.48 -12.35 -19.04
CA ARG A 47 -7.13 -12.91 -17.73
C ARG A 47 -5.62 -13.11 -17.60
N LEU A 48 -4.95 -13.63 -18.64
CA LEU A 48 -3.49 -13.71 -18.68
C LEU A 48 -2.85 -12.32 -18.63
N PHE A 49 -3.44 -11.35 -19.34
CA PHE A 49 -2.98 -9.97 -19.30
C PHE A 49 -3.15 -9.30 -17.93
N THR A 50 -4.28 -9.57 -17.25
CA THR A 50 -4.55 -9.15 -15.87
C THR A 50 -3.44 -9.63 -14.93
N ARG A 51 -3.02 -10.90 -15.06
CA ARG A 51 -1.93 -11.46 -14.26
C ARG A 51 -0.60 -10.74 -14.50
N ARG A 52 -0.28 -10.41 -15.76
CA ARG A 52 0.93 -9.63 -16.08
C ARG A 52 0.95 -8.25 -15.43
N ILE A 53 -0.20 -7.59 -15.33
CA ILE A 53 -0.31 -6.30 -14.61
C ILE A 53 -0.10 -6.49 -13.10
N LEU A 54 -0.71 -7.53 -12.51
CA LEU A 54 -0.52 -7.87 -11.10
C LEU A 54 0.93 -8.21 -10.76
N ASP A 55 1.66 -8.85 -11.68
CA ASP A 55 3.08 -9.17 -11.52
C ASP A 55 3.99 -7.94 -11.61
N ALA A 56 3.59 -6.90 -12.35
CA ALA A 56 4.37 -5.68 -12.50
C ALA A 56 4.45 -4.86 -11.18
N GLN A 57 3.37 -4.84 -10.40
CA GLN A 57 3.25 -4.06 -9.15
C GLN A 57 2.48 -4.85 -8.07
N PRO A 58 3.10 -5.88 -7.47
CA PRO A 58 2.39 -6.90 -6.71
C PRO A 58 1.89 -6.49 -5.31
N ALA A 59 2.35 -5.37 -4.76
CA ALA A 59 1.97 -4.92 -3.41
C ALA A 59 0.87 -3.83 -3.41
N MET A 60 0.33 -3.46 -4.58
CA MET A 60 -0.51 -2.27 -4.74
C MET A 60 -2.00 -2.61 -4.82
N ALA A 61 -2.76 -2.34 -3.76
CA ALA A 61 -4.20 -2.55 -3.76
C ALA A 61 -4.97 -1.73 -4.82
N PRO A 62 -4.64 -0.46 -5.13
CA PRO A 62 -5.36 0.31 -6.14
C PRO A 62 -5.38 -0.35 -7.53
N ILE A 63 -4.30 -1.05 -7.90
CA ILE A 63 -4.20 -1.80 -9.16
C ILE A 63 -5.13 -3.02 -9.13
N ILE A 64 -5.14 -3.77 -8.02
CA ILE A 64 -6.06 -4.90 -7.83
C ILE A 64 -7.52 -4.42 -7.87
N THR A 65 -7.83 -3.30 -7.21
CA THR A 65 -9.17 -2.70 -7.21
C THR A 65 -9.63 -2.31 -8.62
N LEU A 66 -8.76 -1.66 -9.40
CA LEU A 66 -9.07 -1.27 -10.78
C LEU A 66 -9.34 -2.51 -11.66
N LEU A 67 -8.52 -3.55 -11.55
CA LEU A 67 -8.71 -4.81 -12.26
C LEU A 67 -9.99 -5.53 -11.80
N ASN A 68 -10.30 -5.50 -10.51
CA ASN A 68 -11.52 -6.06 -9.97
C ASN A 68 -12.78 -5.35 -10.49
N GLN A 69 -12.75 -4.01 -10.59
CA GLN A 69 -13.84 -3.24 -11.19
C GLN A 69 -14.03 -3.58 -12.67
N LEU A 70 -12.93 -3.68 -13.43
CA LEU A 70 -12.97 -4.14 -14.83
C LEU A 70 -13.66 -5.50 -14.97
N TRP A 71 -13.25 -6.48 -14.16
CA TRP A 71 -13.81 -7.83 -14.24
C TRP A 71 -15.24 -7.92 -13.74
N LEU A 72 -15.60 -7.22 -12.66
CA LEU A 72 -17.00 -7.12 -12.21
C LEU A 72 -17.88 -6.58 -13.33
N ARG A 73 -17.41 -5.56 -14.06
CA ARG A 73 -18.16 -4.98 -15.16
C ARG A 73 -18.32 -5.95 -16.33
N LEU A 74 -17.26 -6.67 -16.69
CA LEU A 74 -17.30 -7.69 -17.73
C LEU A 74 -18.24 -8.85 -17.40
N GLU A 75 -18.22 -9.31 -16.16
CA GLU A 75 -19.09 -10.36 -15.64
C GLU A 75 -20.56 -9.92 -15.65
N GLN A 76 -20.85 -8.65 -15.34
CA GLN A 76 -22.20 -8.08 -15.41
C GLN A 76 -22.74 -7.96 -16.84
N ILE A 77 -21.90 -7.55 -17.80
CA ILE A 77 -22.34 -7.34 -19.20
C ILE A 77 -22.31 -8.63 -20.02
N GLY A 78 -21.59 -9.66 -19.56
CA GLY A 78 -21.50 -10.96 -20.23
C GLY A 78 -20.43 -11.03 -21.33
N GLY A 79 -19.42 -10.15 -21.30
CA GLY A 79 -18.23 -10.25 -22.16
C GLY A 79 -17.73 -8.95 -22.79
N LEU A 80 -16.61 -9.06 -23.51
CA LEU A 80 -15.84 -7.93 -24.07
C LEU A 80 -16.46 -7.29 -25.33
N GLY A 81 -17.58 -7.81 -25.85
CA GLY A 81 -18.21 -7.49 -27.14
C GLY A 81 -18.52 -6.01 -27.41
N ALA A 82 -19.81 -5.68 -27.54
CA ALA A 82 -20.25 -4.30 -27.76
C ALA A 82 -19.89 -3.35 -26.58
N ALA A 83 -19.50 -3.90 -25.43
CA ALA A 83 -19.23 -3.18 -24.19
C ALA A 83 -17.81 -2.59 -24.09
N ARG A 84 -16.89 -2.96 -25.00
CA ARG A 84 -15.48 -2.57 -24.95
C ARG A 84 -15.26 -1.06 -24.81
N SER A 85 -15.95 -0.27 -25.62
CA SER A 85 -15.84 1.19 -25.59
C SER A 85 -16.39 1.79 -24.29
N ALA A 86 -17.47 1.21 -23.75
CA ALA A 86 -18.05 1.65 -22.48
C ALA A 86 -17.10 1.35 -21.30
N ILE A 87 -16.48 0.17 -21.28
CA ILE A 87 -15.49 -0.22 -20.27
C ILE A 87 -14.27 0.70 -20.30
N VAL A 88 -13.76 1.01 -21.50
CA VAL A 88 -12.63 1.94 -21.66
C VAL A 88 -12.98 3.33 -21.12
N ALA A 89 -14.16 3.86 -21.46
CA ALA A 89 -14.61 5.15 -20.94
C ALA A 89 -14.76 5.15 -19.41
N GLU A 90 -15.25 4.04 -18.85
CA GLU A 90 -15.42 3.86 -17.41
C GLU A 90 -14.06 3.83 -16.67
N LEU A 91 -13.05 3.12 -17.19
CA LEU A 91 -11.68 3.12 -16.65
C LEU A 91 -11.05 4.53 -16.64
N GLU A 92 -11.26 5.29 -17.71
CA GLU A 92 -10.79 6.67 -17.83
C GLU A 92 -11.50 7.57 -16.80
N GLN A 93 -12.82 7.42 -16.62
CA GLN A 93 -13.59 8.16 -15.61
C GLN A 93 -13.17 7.83 -14.18
N MET A 94 -13.01 6.54 -13.84
CA MET A 94 -12.56 6.10 -12.50
C MET A 94 -11.23 6.72 -12.12
N THR A 95 -10.34 6.88 -13.10
CA THR A 95 -9.02 7.49 -12.92
C THR A 95 -9.14 8.97 -12.54
N LEU A 96 -10.06 9.71 -13.16
CA LEU A 96 -10.33 11.11 -12.83
C LEU A 96 -10.97 11.27 -11.44
N GLU A 97 -11.96 10.44 -11.12
CA GLU A 97 -12.62 10.48 -9.81
C GLU A 97 -11.66 10.17 -8.65
N THR A 98 -10.65 9.35 -8.89
CA THR A 98 -9.68 8.97 -7.87
C THR A 98 -8.87 10.17 -7.38
N GLU A 99 -8.59 11.16 -8.23
CA GLU A 99 -7.90 12.39 -7.80
C GLU A 99 -8.74 13.24 -6.87
N LEU A 100 -10.03 13.40 -7.20
CA LEU A 100 -10.97 14.12 -6.34
C LEU A 100 -11.10 13.44 -4.98
N ARG A 101 -11.08 12.10 -4.94
CA ARG A 101 -11.06 11.32 -3.69
C ARG A 101 -9.78 11.54 -2.89
N LEU A 102 -8.62 11.70 -3.52
CA LEU A 102 -7.37 12.01 -2.83
C LEU A 102 -7.39 13.40 -2.18
N ASP A 103 -7.91 14.41 -2.89
CA ASP A 103 -8.09 15.76 -2.35
C ASP A 103 -8.98 15.71 -1.12
N ARG A 104 -10.13 15.04 -1.25
CA ARG A 104 -11.05 14.87 -0.13
C ARG A 104 -10.43 14.14 1.06
N LEU A 105 -9.67 13.07 0.80
CA LEU A 105 -8.98 12.34 1.85
C LEU A 105 -7.92 13.21 2.55
N ALA A 106 -7.18 14.03 1.80
CA ALA A 106 -6.20 14.95 2.38
C ALA A 106 -6.85 16.02 3.26
N GLU A 107 -7.99 16.57 2.86
CA GLU A 107 -8.81 17.48 3.68
C GLU A 107 -9.21 16.80 5.00
N VAL A 108 -9.81 15.60 4.92
CA VAL A 108 -10.25 14.84 6.09
C VAL A 108 -9.08 14.50 7.02
N CYS A 109 -7.90 14.22 6.47
CA CYS A 109 -6.69 14.02 7.26
C CYS A 109 -6.26 15.32 7.95
N SER A 110 -6.16 16.43 7.18
CA SER A 110 -5.78 17.75 7.68
C SER A 110 -6.68 18.20 8.82
N ASP A 111 -8.00 18.09 8.67
CA ASP A 111 -9.00 18.45 9.69
C ASP A 111 -8.78 17.76 11.02
N ARG A 112 -8.20 16.55 10.99
CA ARG A 112 -7.94 15.73 12.18
C ARG A 112 -6.59 15.99 12.84
N LEU A 113 -5.71 16.74 12.20
CA LEU A 113 -4.46 17.17 12.81
C LEU A 113 -4.74 18.28 13.84
N PRO A 114 -4.41 18.07 15.13
CA PRO A 114 -4.60 19.09 16.15
C PRO A 114 -3.68 20.30 15.91
N GLU A 115 -4.15 21.49 16.30
CA GLU A 115 -3.31 22.69 16.29
C GLU A 115 -2.11 22.54 17.24
N GLY A 116 -0.96 23.08 16.82
CA GLY A 116 0.30 23.04 17.57
C GLY A 116 0.94 21.65 17.72
N SER A 117 0.38 20.61 17.08
CA SER A 117 0.84 19.23 17.25
C SER A 117 2.10 18.89 16.47
N THR A 118 2.88 17.95 17.00
CA THR A 118 3.98 17.30 16.28
C THR A 118 3.46 16.03 15.58
N ILE A 119 3.60 15.97 14.26
CA ILE A 119 3.19 14.84 13.43
C ILE A 119 4.42 14.05 12.99
N LEU A 120 4.43 12.75 13.25
CA LEU A 120 5.46 11.84 12.74
C LEU A 120 4.96 11.07 11.53
N ALA A 121 5.69 11.17 10.42
CA ALA A 121 5.42 10.50 9.16
C ALA A 121 6.57 9.57 8.76
N HIS A 122 6.30 8.66 7.82
CA HIS A 122 7.27 7.69 7.33
C HIS A 122 7.03 7.42 5.84
N SER A 123 8.12 7.33 5.06
CA SER A 123 8.10 7.22 3.59
C SER A 123 7.51 8.44 2.88
N TYR A 124 7.21 8.29 1.59
CA TYR A 124 6.43 9.23 0.80
C TYR A 124 5.00 8.74 0.60
N SER A 125 4.03 9.63 0.84
CA SER A 125 2.63 9.42 0.48
C SER A 125 2.06 10.75 -0.01
N SER A 126 1.51 10.76 -1.24
CA SER A 126 0.89 11.97 -1.80
C SER A 126 -0.26 12.49 -0.95
N THR A 127 -1.04 11.58 -0.34
CA THR A 127 -2.10 11.91 0.60
C THR A 127 -1.55 12.57 1.87
N VAL A 128 -0.50 12.00 2.46
CA VAL A 128 0.09 12.54 3.70
C VAL A 128 0.73 13.89 3.43
N LEU A 129 1.46 14.04 2.31
CA LEU A 129 2.00 15.32 1.87
C LEU A 129 0.90 16.38 1.75
N ARG A 130 -0.16 16.10 1.00
CA ARG A 130 -1.30 17.03 0.84
C ARG A 130 -1.95 17.40 2.16
N ALA A 131 -2.14 16.42 3.06
CA ALA A 131 -2.75 16.67 4.37
C ALA A 131 -1.87 17.56 5.26
N LEU A 132 -0.57 17.32 5.28
CA LEU A 132 0.40 18.12 6.04
C LEU A 132 0.53 19.54 5.49
N LEU A 133 0.57 19.69 4.15
CA LEU A 133 0.55 21.00 3.51
C LEU A 133 -0.74 21.77 3.80
N ALA A 134 -1.90 21.14 3.65
CA ALA A 134 -3.18 21.77 3.93
C ALA A 134 -3.28 22.21 5.41
N ALA A 135 -2.75 21.43 6.35
CA ALA A 135 -2.71 21.81 7.76
C ALA A 135 -1.75 22.98 8.03
N HIS A 136 -0.61 23.02 7.34
CA HIS A 136 0.35 24.12 7.41
C HIS A 136 -0.26 25.41 6.84
N GLU A 137 -0.85 25.36 5.65
CA GLU A 137 -1.52 26.47 4.96
C GLU A 137 -2.70 27.02 5.75
N ALA A 138 -3.43 26.14 6.46
CA ALA A 138 -4.50 26.52 7.38
C ALA A 138 -3.99 27.17 8.68
N GLY A 139 -2.67 27.35 8.86
CA GLY A 139 -2.09 28.03 10.01
C GLY A 139 -2.13 27.22 11.30
N LYS A 140 -2.27 25.89 11.24
CA LYS A 140 -2.39 25.03 12.44
C LYS A 140 -1.12 24.97 13.29
N GLY A 141 0.00 25.52 12.85
CA GLY A 141 1.25 25.53 13.62
C GLY A 141 1.81 24.13 13.90
N ILE A 142 1.56 23.15 13.02
CA ILE A 142 2.08 21.80 13.18
C ILE A 142 3.60 21.75 13.00
N ARG A 143 4.26 20.81 13.69
CA ARG A 143 5.66 20.42 13.42
C ARG A 143 5.67 19.05 12.78
N ILE A 144 6.59 18.82 11.85
CA ILE A 144 6.63 17.56 11.08
C ILE A 144 7.97 16.87 11.31
N LEU A 145 7.90 15.61 11.71
CA LEU A 145 9.04 14.70 11.75
C LEU A 145 8.83 13.65 10.66
N CYS A 146 9.87 13.33 9.88
CA CYS A 146 9.80 12.24 8.92
C CYS A 146 11.12 11.50 8.84
N SER A 147 11.08 10.20 8.56
CA SER A 147 12.31 9.44 8.34
C SER A 147 12.70 9.39 6.87
N GLU A 148 13.96 9.05 6.61
CA GLU A 148 14.52 8.97 5.25
C GLU A 148 13.88 7.86 4.39
N GLY A 149 13.46 6.72 4.96
CA GLY A 149 12.74 5.66 4.25
C GLY A 149 13.65 4.78 3.40
N ARG A 150 14.66 4.16 4.00
CA ARG A 150 15.53 3.17 3.35
C ARG A 150 14.71 1.98 2.82
N PRO A 151 15.15 1.33 1.73
CA PRO A 151 16.39 1.61 0.99
C PRO A 151 16.27 2.78 0.00
N ALA A 152 15.05 3.05 -0.47
CA ALA A 152 14.76 3.93 -1.60
C ALA A 152 14.78 5.44 -1.27
N LEU A 153 14.92 5.80 0.00
CA LEU A 153 14.99 7.17 0.50
C LEU A 153 13.76 8.03 0.16
N GLU A 154 12.58 7.40 0.11
CA GLU A 154 11.35 8.08 -0.29
C GLU A 154 10.94 9.21 0.66
N GLY A 155 11.26 9.09 1.95
CA GLY A 155 10.94 10.13 2.92
C GLY A 155 11.76 11.42 2.74
N VAL A 156 12.92 11.36 2.08
CA VAL A 156 13.67 12.55 1.66
C VAL A 156 12.81 13.40 0.72
N ARG A 157 12.11 12.77 -0.24
CA ARG A 157 11.21 13.49 -1.16
C ARG A 157 10.03 14.14 -0.45
N LEU A 158 9.51 13.49 0.61
CA LEU A 158 8.47 14.09 1.46
C LEU A 158 9.00 15.35 2.15
N ALA A 159 10.20 15.25 2.76
CA ALA A 159 10.85 16.37 3.44
C ALA A 159 11.15 17.53 2.48
N GLU A 160 11.69 17.25 1.29
CA GLU A 160 11.98 18.25 0.26
C GLU A 160 10.70 18.99 -0.18
N ALA A 161 9.62 18.26 -0.44
CA ALA A 161 8.35 18.87 -0.84
C ALA A 161 7.74 19.76 0.26
N LEU A 162 7.81 19.34 1.52
CA LEU A 162 7.35 20.12 2.66
C LEU A 162 8.23 21.37 2.89
N ALA A 163 9.55 21.21 2.83
CA ALA A 163 10.50 22.32 2.98
C ALA A 163 10.36 23.35 1.86
N ALA A 164 10.14 22.91 0.62
CA ALA A 164 9.89 23.80 -0.52
C ALA A 164 8.63 24.65 -0.34
N ALA A 165 7.65 24.17 0.44
CA ALA A 165 6.44 24.90 0.83
C ALA A 165 6.59 25.65 2.18
N ALA A 166 7.81 25.76 2.72
CA ALA A 166 8.11 26.37 4.01
C ALA A 166 7.43 25.72 5.24
N ALA A 167 6.96 24.48 5.11
CA ALA A 167 6.45 23.72 6.25
C ALA A 167 7.61 23.26 7.16
N PRO A 168 7.47 23.34 8.50
CA PRO A 168 8.54 23.00 9.43
C PRO A 168 8.72 21.48 9.53
N VAL A 169 9.66 20.94 8.75
CA VAL A 169 9.96 19.51 8.66
C VAL A 169 11.38 19.19 9.14
N GLN A 170 11.52 18.12 9.89
CA GLN A 170 12.79 17.52 10.28
C GLN A 170 12.91 16.11 9.68
N LEU A 171 14.02 15.84 8.99
CA LEU A 171 14.36 14.54 8.44
C LEU A 171 15.24 13.76 9.44
N CYS A 172 14.98 12.47 9.60
CA CYS A 172 15.75 11.59 10.50
C CYS A 172 16.08 10.24 9.85
N ALA A 173 17.04 9.52 10.41
CA ALA A 173 17.26 8.12 10.05
C ALA A 173 16.08 7.25 10.52
N ASP A 174 15.77 6.18 9.80
CA ASP A 174 14.66 5.27 10.17
C ASP A 174 14.82 4.68 11.58
N ALA A 175 16.06 4.46 12.02
CA ALA A 175 16.37 3.97 13.37
C ALA A 175 15.98 4.94 14.51
N ALA A 176 15.80 6.23 14.20
CA ALA A 176 15.38 7.23 15.18
C ALA A 176 13.85 7.24 15.41
N LEU A 177 13.07 6.59 14.52
CA LEU A 177 11.60 6.61 14.58
C LEU A 177 11.03 6.26 15.96
N PRO A 178 11.45 5.18 16.65
CA PRO A 178 10.88 4.84 17.95
C PRO A 178 11.12 5.90 19.03
N ALA A 179 12.27 6.59 19.00
CA ALA A 179 12.57 7.66 19.95
C ALA A 179 11.70 8.90 19.67
N LEU A 180 11.54 9.25 18.39
CA LEU A 180 10.77 10.41 17.96
C LEU A 180 9.25 10.27 18.18
N VAL A 181 8.74 9.04 18.37
CA VAL A 181 7.36 8.83 18.82
C VAL A 181 7.10 9.52 20.17
N ALA A 182 8.10 9.63 21.05
CA ALA A 182 7.92 10.29 22.34
C ALA A 182 7.64 11.79 22.18
N GLU A 183 8.24 12.39 21.16
CA GLU A 183 8.13 13.81 20.79
C GLU A 183 6.92 14.11 19.90
N ALA A 184 6.33 13.08 19.29
CA ALA A 184 5.17 13.18 18.42
C ALA A 184 3.86 13.11 19.21
N ASP A 185 2.87 13.90 18.79
CA ASP A 185 1.51 13.83 19.32
C ASP A 185 0.70 12.75 18.63
N LEU A 186 0.98 12.49 17.35
CA LEU A 186 0.42 11.38 16.58
C LEU A 186 1.35 10.95 15.44
N VAL A 187 1.12 9.73 14.96
CA VAL A 187 1.73 9.18 13.76
C VAL A 187 0.70 9.17 12.62
N LEU A 188 1.08 9.68 11.46
CA LEU A 188 0.28 9.64 10.23
C LEU A 188 1.13 9.08 9.08
N VAL A 189 0.73 7.92 8.56
CA VAL A 189 1.41 7.28 7.43
C VAL A 189 0.43 6.93 6.32
N GLY A 190 0.94 6.73 5.10
CA GLY A 190 0.16 6.17 4.01
C GLY A 190 -0.10 4.67 4.17
N ALA A 191 -0.68 4.08 3.13
CA ALA A 191 -0.67 2.64 2.91
C ALA A 191 -0.69 2.34 1.40
N ASP A 192 -0.20 1.16 1.06
CA ASP A 192 -0.27 0.55 -0.26
C ASP A 192 -1.45 -0.42 -0.38
N ALA A 193 -1.84 -1.01 0.76
CA ALA A 193 -3.07 -1.78 0.92
C ALA A 193 -3.55 -1.75 2.37
N VAL A 194 -4.86 -1.91 2.58
CA VAL A 194 -5.47 -2.19 3.89
C VAL A 194 -6.35 -3.42 3.73
N VAL A 195 -6.00 -4.49 4.46
CA VAL A 195 -6.64 -5.80 4.37
C VAL A 195 -6.95 -6.35 5.77
N GLU A 196 -7.48 -7.57 5.85
CA GLU A 196 -7.92 -8.13 7.13
C GLU A 196 -6.73 -8.38 8.09
N THR A 197 -5.60 -8.81 7.55
CA THR A 197 -4.37 -9.05 8.34
C THR A 197 -3.70 -7.78 8.82
N GLY A 198 -3.83 -6.66 8.10
CA GLY A 198 -3.15 -5.41 8.44
C GLY A 198 -3.12 -4.37 7.32
N ALA A 199 -2.42 -3.27 7.58
CA ALA A 199 -2.04 -2.32 6.55
C ALA A 199 -0.68 -2.70 5.97
N ILE A 200 -0.58 -2.80 4.64
CA ILE A 200 0.69 -2.91 3.92
C ILE A 200 1.19 -1.51 3.64
N ASN A 201 2.39 -1.20 4.09
CA ASN A 201 3.06 0.07 3.84
C ASN A 201 4.59 -0.12 3.85
N LYS A 202 5.34 0.96 3.61
CA LYS A 202 6.81 0.99 3.66
C LYS A 202 7.38 0.23 4.87
N ILE A 203 8.42 -0.58 4.65
CA ILE A 203 9.18 -1.22 5.73
C ILE A 203 9.69 -0.18 6.74
N GLY A 204 9.50 -0.43 8.03
CA GLY A 204 9.67 0.57 9.09
C GLY A 204 8.34 1.04 9.69
N THR A 205 7.22 0.84 8.99
CA THR A 205 5.88 1.18 9.50
C THR A 205 5.48 0.35 10.71
N TYR A 206 5.78 -0.96 10.71
CA TYR A 206 5.42 -1.84 11.82
C TYR A 206 6.17 -1.51 13.12
N PRO A 207 7.51 -1.36 13.14
CA PRO A 207 8.21 -0.94 14.36
C PRO A 207 7.78 0.46 14.83
N LEU A 208 7.44 1.37 13.92
CA LEU A 208 6.87 2.66 14.28
C LEU A 208 5.50 2.51 14.98
N ALA A 209 4.63 1.62 14.48
CA ALA A 209 3.34 1.33 15.12
C ALA A 209 3.49 0.67 16.49
N LEU A 210 4.50 -0.21 16.67
CA LEU A 210 4.84 -0.80 17.96
C LEU A 210 5.24 0.29 18.97
N ALA A 211 6.13 1.21 18.59
CA ALA A 211 6.55 2.32 19.43
C ALA A 211 5.38 3.24 19.78
N ALA A 212 4.55 3.62 18.79
CA ALA A 212 3.35 4.43 19.01
C ALA A 212 2.41 3.80 20.04
N LYS A 213 2.13 2.51 19.91
CA LYS A 213 1.30 1.78 20.87
C LYS A 213 1.92 1.73 22.27
N ALA A 214 3.21 1.47 22.37
CA ALA A 214 3.92 1.42 23.64
C ALA A 214 3.89 2.77 24.38
N MET A 215 3.90 3.88 23.64
CA MET A 215 3.85 5.25 24.19
C MET A 215 2.44 5.84 24.27
N GLY A 216 1.40 5.07 23.91
CA GLY A 216 0.02 5.55 23.91
C GLY A 216 -0.26 6.66 22.87
N ARG A 217 0.54 6.75 21.81
CA ARG A 217 0.37 7.72 20.74
C ARG A 217 -0.60 7.19 19.68
N PRO A 218 -1.57 8.01 19.19
CA PRO A 218 -2.41 7.64 18.08
C PRO A 218 -1.59 7.33 16.82
N PHE A 219 -1.90 6.22 16.17
CA PHE A 219 -1.30 5.78 14.92
C PHE A 219 -2.37 5.65 13.84
N TYR A 220 -2.35 6.54 12.85
CA TYR A 220 -3.34 6.60 11.78
C TYR A 220 -2.74 6.21 10.43
N ILE A 221 -3.51 5.42 9.69
CA ILE A 221 -3.29 5.16 8.26
C ILE A 221 -4.16 6.12 7.45
N ALA A 222 -3.57 6.87 6.52
CA ALA A 222 -4.30 7.60 5.48
C ALA A 222 -4.41 6.73 4.23
N ALA A 223 -5.60 6.20 3.95
CA ALA A 223 -5.84 5.32 2.82
C ALA A 223 -7.21 5.57 2.20
N SER A 224 -7.22 5.77 0.88
CA SER A 224 -8.44 5.86 0.10
C SER A 224 -9.16 4.51 0.02
N LEU A 225 -10.47 4.51 -0.24
CA LEU A 225 -11.27 3.28 -0.29
C LEU A 225 -10.77 2.28 -1.34
N ASN A 226 -10.15 2.74 -2.44
CA ASN A 226 -9.56 1.86 -3.45
C ASN A 226 -8.30 1.09 -2.97
N LYS A 227 -7.78 1.40 -1.77
CA LYS A 227 -6.70 0.65 -1.12
C LYS A 227 -7.21 -0.44 -0.17
N LEU A 228 -8.52 -0.49 0.08
CA LEU A 228 -9.15 -1.48 0.95
C LEU A 228 -9.54 -2.70 0.12
N LEU A 229 -8.95 -3.87 0.39
CA LEU A 229 -9.29 -5.11 -0.33
C LEU A 229 -10.08 -6.08 0.55
N PRO A 230 -11.07 -6.79 -0.02
CA PRO A 230 -11.75 -7.86 0.69
C PRO A 230 -10.80 -9.05 0.91
N PRO A 231 -11.04 -9.90 1.92
CA PRO A 231 -10.23 -11.09 2.19
C PRO A 231 -10.09 -12.02 0.98
N SER A 232 -11.10 -12.08 0.10
CA SER A 232 -11.08 -12.88 -1.12
C SER A 232 -10.07 -12.42 -2.17
N LEU A 233 -9.56 -11.19 -2.10
CA LEU A 233 -8.56 -10.63 -3.00
C LEU A 233 -7.20 -10.40 -2.33
N GLU A 234 -7.13 -10.50 -0.99
CA GLU A 234 -5.90 -10.35 -0.22
C GLU A 234 -4.73 -11.24 -0.73
N PRO A 235 -4.94 -12.52 -1.13
CA PRO A 235 -3.86 -13.35 -1.65
C PRO A 235 -3.16 -12.84 -2.93
N LEU A 236 -3.74 -11.85 -3.63
CA LEU A 236 -3.08 -11.23 -4.79
C LEU A 236 -1.95 -10.27 -4.38
N LEU A 237 -1.97 -9.78 -3.15
CA LEU A 237 -0.91 -8.91 -2.61
C LEU A 237 0.33 -9.73 -2.29
N ARG A 238 1.47 -9.34 -2.88
CA ARG A 238 2.75 -10.01 -2.64
C ARG A 238 3.83 -8.97 -2.39
N ILE A 239 4.72 -9.28 -1.44
CA ILE A 239 5.84 -8.43 -1.05
C ILE A 239 7.14 -9.16 -1.45
N PRO A 240 7.59 -9.00 -2.71
CA PRO A 240 8.81 -9.64 -3.17
C PRO A 240 10.05 -8.97 -2.57
N ASP A 241 11.14 -9.74 -2.51
CA ASP A 241 12.47 -9.19 -2.25
C ASP A 241 12.90 -8.27 -3.41
N ARG A 242 13.78 -7.32 -3.10
CA ARG A 242 14.33 -6.31 -4.00
C ARG A 242 15.84 -6.52 -4.17
N PRO A 243 16.45 -5.92 -5.21
CA PRO A 243 17.87 -6.11 -5.49
C PRO A 243 18.73 -5.82 -4.25
N PRO A 244 19.67 -6.71 -3.88
CA PRO A 244 20.45 -6.57 -2.65
C PRO A 244 21.37 -5.32 -2.67
N GLY A 245 21.73 -4.85 -3.86
CA GLY A 245 22.62 -3.69 -4.07
C GLY A 245 22.09 -2.37 -3.49
N GLU A 246 20.77 -2.22 -3.27
CA GLU A 246 20.20 -1.02 -2.63
C GLU A 246 20.56 -0.92 -1.14
N ILE A 247 20.86 -2.07 -0.51
CA ILE A 247 21.34 -2.17 0.87
C ILE A 247 22.86 -2.26 0.89
N TRP A 248 23.43 -3.17 0.09
CA TRP A 248 24.86 -3.44 0.08
C TRP A 248 25.32 -3.96 -1.30
N GLU A 249 26.28 -3.28 -1.91
CA GLU A 249 26.83 -3.61 -3.24
C GLU A 249 27.85 -4.77 -3.23
N GLY A 250 28.21 -5.27 -2.05
CA GLY A 250 29.21 -6.32 -1.90
C GLY A 250 28.78 -7.68 -2.46
N LYS A 251 29.78 -8.52 -2.78
CA LYS A 251 29.60 -9.81 -3.48
C LYS A 251 30.12 -10.99 -2.67
N LEU A 252 29.71 -11.12 -1.41
CA LEU A 252 29.99 -12.32 -0.63
C LEU A 252 28.92 -13.38 -0.91
N GLU A 253 29.29 -14.46 -1.62
CA GLU A 253 28.37 -15.50 -2.13
C GLU A 253 27.46 -16.13 -1.06
N LYS A 254 27.92 -16.18 0.20
CA LYS A 254 27.18 -16.75 1.32
C LYS A 254 26.31 -15.75 2.08
N LEU A 255 26.47 -14.43 1.85
CA LEU A 255 25.66 -13.42 2.50
C LEU A 255 24.36 -13.21 1.74
N LYS A 256 23.24 -13.50 2.38
CA LYS A 256 21.91 -13.16 1.86
C LYS A 256 21.49 -11.80 2.43
N VAL A 257 21.21 -10.86 1.54
CA VAL A 257 20.69 -9.54 1.92
C VAL A 257 19.17 -9.60 1.91
N TYR A 258 18.55 -9.25 3.03
CA TYR A 258 17.10 -9.07 3.12
C TYR A 258 16.75 -7.64 2.71
N ASN A 259 16.15 -7.49 1.54
CA ASN A 259 15.70 -6.19 1.04
C ASN A 259 14.23 -6.30 0.62
N ARG A 260 13.33 -5.67 1.37
CA ARG A 260 11.90 -5.53 1.02
C ARG A 260 11.48 -4.10 1.18
N TYR A 261 10.58 -3.65 0.30
CA TYR A 261 10.06 -2.29 0.35
C TYR A 261 8.84 -2.13 1.25
N PHE A 262 8.15 -3.21 1.57
CA PHE A 262 6.89 -3.16 2.30
C PHE A 262 6.85 -4.24 3.38
N GLU A 263 5.98 -4.04 4.36
CA GLU A 263 5.65 -5.01 5.40
C GLU A 263 4.18 -4.86 5.83
N VAL A 264 3.70 -5.79 6.64
CA VAL A 264 2.34 -5.76 7.19
C VAL A 264 2.38 -5.21 8.61
N THR A 265 1.65 -4.12 8.85
CA THR A 265 1.35 -3.59 10.19
C THR A 265 -0.01 -4.12 10.64
N PRO A 266 -0.09 -4.97 11.69
CA PRO A 266 -1.35 -5.55 12.13
C PRO A 266 -2.38 -4.50 12.53
N LEU A 267 -3.66 -4.74 12.22
CA LEU A 267 -4.76 -3.82 12.58
C LEU A 267 -4.83 -3.54 14.09
N SER A 268 -4.35 -4.46 14.93
CA SER A 268 -4.30 -4.29 16.39
C SER A 268 -3.27 -3.26 16.88
N MET A 269 -2.43 -2.74 15.98
CA MET A 269 -1.46 -1.66 16.25
C MET A 269 -1.92 -0.30 15.73
N ILE A 270 -3.04 -0.26 14.98
CA ILE A 270 -3.52 0.93 14.29
C ILE A 270 -4.71 1.51 15.08
N THR A 271 -4.66 2.82 15.37
CA THR A 271 -5.75 3.53 16.04
C THR A 271 -6.98 3.65 15.13
N GLY A 272 -6.76 3.94 13.86
CA GLY A 272 -7.80 3.89 12.83
C GLY A 272 -7.27 4.22 11.43
N VAL A 273 -8.17 4.05 10.45
CA VAL A 273 -7.89 4.36 9.04
C VAL A 273 -8.69 5.60 8.66
N ILE A 274 -8.01 6.65 8.22
CA ILE A 274 -8.64 7.84 7.67
C ILE A 274 -8.86 7.61 6.18
N THR A 275 -10.12 7.69 5.77
CA THR A 275 -10.60 7.55 4.38
C THR A 275 -11.21 8.87 3.90
N GLU A 276 -11.52 8.99 2.62
CA GLU A 276 -12.30 10.11 2.08
C GLU A 276 -13.71 10.22 2.69
N GLU A 277 -14.20 9.17 3.34
CA GLU A 277 -15.47 9.15 4.08
C GLU A 277 -15.32 9.45 5.59
N GLY A 278 -14.11 9.74 6.07
CA GLY A 278 -13.83 9.98 7.48
C GLY A 278 -12.96 8.92 8.16
N LEU A 279 -12.85 9.02 9.48
CA LEU A 279 -12.09 8.07 10.31
C LEU A 279 -12.89 6.80 10.55
N TRP A 280 -12.30 5.67 10.20
CA TRP A 280 -12.85 4.34 10.45
C TRP A 280 -12.05 3.66 11.56
N SER A 281 -12.75 3.27 12.63
CA SER A 281 -12.18 2.39 13.63
C SER A 281 -11.98 0.99 13.07
N ILE A 282 -11.11 0.20 13.69
CA ILE A 282 -10.89 -1.20 13.29
C ILE A 282 -12.19 -2.04 13.34
N ARG A 283 -13.11 -1.69 14.25
CA ARG A 283 -14.45 -2.31 14.35
C ARG A 283 -15.33 -2.01 13.14
N LYS A 284 -15.24 -0.80 12.56
CA LYS A 284 -15.95 -0.42 11.33
C LYS A 284 -15.26 -1.00 10.09
N LEU A 285 -13.93 -1.04 10.09
CA LEU A 285 -13.12 -1.45 8.94
C LEU A 285 -13.40 -2.90 8.52
N ARG A 286 -13.35 -3.86 9.46
CA ARG A 286 -13.49 -5.30 9.12
C ARG A 286 -14.79 -5.62 8.38
N PRO A 287 -15.99 -5.23 8.86
CA PRO A 287 -17.23 -5.45 8.11
C PRO A 287 -17.25 -4.76 6.75
N ALA A 288 -16.57 -3.62 6.59
CA ALA A 288 -16.49 -2.94 5.31
C ALA A 288 -15.63 -3.71 4.30
N LEU A 289 -14.47 -4.24 4.73
CA LEU A 289 -13.62 -5.10 3.90
C LEU A 289 -14.40 -6.32 3.39
N SER A 290 -15.13 -7.01 4.26
CA SER A 290 -15.90 -8.21 3.87
C SER A 290 -17.06 -7.94 2.92
N LYS A 291 -17.57 -6.70 2.87
CA LYS A 291 -18.67 -6.29 1.99
C LYS A 291 -18.21 -5.81 0.62
N THR A 292 -16.92 -5.54 0.44
CA THR A 292 -16.37 -5.12 -0.85
C THR A 292 -16.52 -6.25 -1.87
N PRO A 293 -17.22 -6.02 -2.99
CA PRO A 293 -17.46 -7.05 -3.99
C PRO A 293 -16.15 -7.47 -4.67
N ALA A 294 -16.02 -8.77 -4.93
CA ALA A 294 -14.94 -9.34 -5.71
C ALA A 294 -15.50 -10.04 -6.96
N SER A 295 -14.90 -9.80 -8.11
CA SER A 295 -15.19 -10.55 -9.34
C SER A 295 -14.86 -12.02 -9.13
N VAL A 296 -15.63 -12.89 -9.80
CA VAL A 296 -15.38 -14.34 -9.80
C VAL A 296 -13.99 -14.63 -10.36
N THR A 297 -13.60 -13.96 -11.44
CA THR A 297 -12.30 -14.10 -12.09
C THR A 297 -11.15 -13.68 -11.18
N MET A 298 -11.27 -12.53 -10.51
CA MET A 298 -10.22 -12.05 -9.60
C MET A 298 -10.11 -12.91 -8.35
N ALA A 299 -11.22 -13.36 -7.78
CA ALA A 299 -11.22 -14.29 -6.65
C ALA A 299 -10.56 -15.64 -7.01
N ARG A 300 -10.78 -16.13 -8.23
CA ARG A 300 -10.10 -17.34 -8.73
C ARG A 300 -8.59 -17.13 -8.88
N LEU A 301 -8.16 -15.99 -9.41
CA LEU A 301 -6.74 -15.65 -9.48
C LEU A 301 -6.10 -15.60 -8.07
N ALA A 302 -6.82 -15.06 -7.09
CA ALA A 302 -6.38 -15.03 -5.70
C ALA A 302 -6.22 -16.45 -5.10
N GLN A 303 -7.18 -17.34 -5.36
CA GLN A 303 -7.11 -18.74 -4.92
C GLN A 303 -5.92 -19.49 -5.54
N GLU A 304 -5.66 -19.27 -6.83
CA GLU A 304 -4.51 -19.85 -7.52
C GLU A 304 -3.18 -19.34 -6.94
N GLU A 305 -3.10 -18.05 -6.60
CA GLU A 305 -1.90 -17.46 -5.99
C GLU A 305 -1.66 -17.99 -4.56
N ALA A 306 -2.73 -18.13 -3.77
CA ALA A 306 -2.67 -18.75 -2.44
C ALA A 306 -2.13 -20.19 -2.51
N ALA A 307 -2.61 -20.99 -3.47
CA ALA A 307 -2.15 -22.36 -3.67
C ALA A 307 -0.67 -22.43 -4.04
N ASN A 308 -0.19 -21.54 -4.91
CA ASN A 308 1.23 -21.48 -5.29
C ASN A 308 2.13 -21.09 -4.12
N THR A 309 1.66 -20.18 -3.26
CA THR A 309 2.40 -19.72 -2.08
C THR A 309 2.55 -20.85 -1.04
N HIS A 310 1.47 -21.61 -0.79
CA HIS A 310 1.51 -22.78 0.09
C HIS A 310 2.47 -23.87 -0.41
N LEU A 311 2.50 -24.14 -1.71
CA LEU A 311 3.46 -25.09 -2.31
C LEU A 311 4.91 -24.60 -2.17
N SER A 312 5.13 -23.29 -2.32
CA SER A 312 6.47 -22.68 -2.20
C SER A 312 6.99 -22.69 -0.75
N SER A 313 6.11 -22.54 0.24
CA SER A 313 6.50 -22.57 1.67
C SER A 313 6.77 -23.98 2.21
N MET A 314 6.18 -25.03 1.62
CA MET A 314 6.51 -26.43 1.96
C MET A 314 7.88 -26.89 1.43
N GLY A 315 8.44 -26.21 0.43
CA GLY A 315 9.77 -26.50 -0.14
C GLY A 315 10.93 -25.72 0.51
N ALA A 316 10.65 -24.77 1.41
CA ALA A 316 11.66 -24.03 2.14
C ALA A 316 11.97 -24.73 3.48
N PRO A 317 13.24 -24.93 3.87
CA PRO A 317 13.57 -25.52 5.17
C PRO A 317 13.00 -24.63 6.27
N GLY A 318 12.04 -25.18 7.02
CA GLY A 318 11.29 -24.44 8.03
C GLY A 318 12.20 -23.78 9.06
N ALA A 319 11.87 -22.53 9.42
CA ALA A 319 12.45 -21.90 10.58
C ALA A 319 12.14 -22.75 11.83
N PRO A 320 13.11 -22.93 12.75
CA PRO A 320 12.89 -23.73 13.94
C PRO A 320 11.78 -23.10 14.79
N THR A 321 10.79 -23.91 15.15
CA THR A 321 9.81 -23.61 16.19
C THR A 321 10.56 -23.22 17.47
N PRO A 322 10.16 -22.16 18.21
CA PRO A 322 10.78 -21.87 19.48
C PRO A 322 10.47 -23.02 20.43
N ALA A 323 11.50 -23.73 20.88
CA ALA A 323 11.40 -24.70 21.96
C ALA A 323 10.86 -23.98 23.20
N GLY A 324 9.87 -24.59 23.85
CA GLY A 324 9.30 -24.11 25.09
C GLY A 324 10.39 -23.88 26.15
N ASP A 325 10.32 -22.74 26.80
CA ASP A 325 11.21 -22.34 27.89
C ASP A 325 10.85 -23.13 29.16
N ASP A 326 11.34 -24.37 29.24
CA ASP A 326 11.39 -25.12 30.50
C ASP A 326 12.71 -24.77 31.21
N ARG A 327 12.73 -23.62 31.89
CA ARG A 327 13.71 -23.34 32.92
C ARG A 327 13.01 -23.09 34.25
N PRO A 328 13.21 -23.94 35.28
CA PRO A 328 12.65 -23.69 36.60
C PRO A 328 13.36 -22.51 37.26
N SER A 329 12.55 -21.62 37.84
CA SER A 329 12.96 -20.48 38.66
C SER A 329 13.88 -20.92 39.80
N PRO A 330 15.00 -20.23 40.08
CA PRO A 330 15.76 -20.51 41.30
C PRO A 330 15.02 -19.91 42.50
N SER A 331 14.66 -20.78 43.43
CA SER A 331 14.22 -20.44 44.78
C SER A 331 15.31 -19.64 45.50
N MET A 332 14.99 -18.41 45.91
CA MET A 332 15.76 -17.72 46.94
C MET A 332 15.41 -18.36 48.29
N ASP A 333 16.39 -18.99 48.92
CA ASP A 333 16.42 -19.17 50.37
C ASP A 333 17.87 -19.02 50.86
N SER A 334 17.98 -18.30 51.98
CA SER A 334 19.16 -17.90 52.79
C SER A 334 20.15 -16.89 52.23
#